data_AF-A0A7V5XE52-F1
#
_entry.id   AF-A0A7V5XE52-F1
#
_cell.length_a   1.000
_cell.length_b   1.000
_cell.length_c   1.000
_cell.angle_alpha   90.00
_cell.angle_beta   90.00
_cell.angle_gamma   90.00
#
_symmetry.space_group_name_H-M   'P 1'
#
loop_
_entity.id
_entity.type
_entity.pdbx_description
1 polymer ?
#
loop_
_entity_poly.entity_id
_entity_poly.type
_entity_poly.pdbx_seq_one_letter_code
_entity_poly.pdbx_strand_id
1 'polypeptide(L)'
;MKTIIADKIASVAQHLDLGRELRVTADIPCEEGILIAARILNSKSSYNTLELVSGRMAKLRPGDVIVGALGERKALFGYSGHMPTQLAVGDTLQVLNMGGVLGICDSVNATFGAPFDAQVLGAVLHFPYLGERIGVPARTGATPLDLNAPAETCGIPVVAIAGTCMDSGKTAAACAVISRLRHHGMTVDAFKATGVA
;
A
#
# COMPACT_ATOMS: atom_id res chain seq x y z
N MET A 1 5.45 -16.48 -18.40
CA MET A 1 4.36 -16.29 -17.42
C MET A 1 4.30 -17.51 -16.51
N LYS A 2 4.21 -17.30 -15.20
CA LYS A 2 4.14 -18.38 -14.18
C LYS A 2 2.89 -18.21 -13.33
N THR A 3 2.27 -19.31 -12.91
CA THR A 3 1.19 -19.28 -11.91
C THR A 3 1.78 -19.34 -10.51
N ILE A 4 1.28 -18.50 -9.61
CA ILE A 4 1.59 -18.54 -8.18
C ILE A 4 0.29 -18.44 -7.37
N ILE A 5 0.35 -18.83 -6.10
CA ILE A 5 -0.75 -18.66 -5.16
C ILE A 5 -0.29 -17.63 -4.12
N ALA A 6 -1.04 -16.52 -4.00
CA ALA A 6 -0.82 -15.51 -2.98
C ALA A 6 -1.45 -15.94 -1.66
N ASP A 7 -0.63 -15.97 -0.61
CA ASP A 7 -1.10 -16.16 0.74
C ASP A 7 -1.84 -14.91 1.23
N LYS A 8 -1.32 -13.73 0.89
CA LYS A 8 -1.83 -12.43 1.36
C LYS A 8 -1.77 -11.37 0.25
N ILE A 9 -2.84 -10.61 0.09
CA ILE A 9 -2.90 -9.49 -0.85
C ILE A 9 -3.05 -8.22 -0.02
N ALA A 10 -2.09 -7.32 -0.13
CA ALA A 10 -2.05 -6.10 0.68
C ALA A 10 -3.12 -5.09 0.27
N SER A 11 -3.51 -4.22 1.21
CA SER A 11 -4.54 -3.19 0.99
C SER A 11 -4.23 -2.21 -0.14
N VAL A 12 -2.94 -2.00 -0.48
CA VAL A 12 -2.57 -1.17 -1.65
C VAL A 12 -3.15 -1.68 -2.98
N ALA A 13 -3.49 -2.97 -3.07
CA ALA A 13 -4.08 -3.61 -4.24
C ALA A 13 -5.62 -3.71 -4.20
N GLN A 14 -6.29 -3.06 -3.25
CA GLN A 14 -7.74 -3.21 -3.00
C GLN A 14 -8.64 -2.93 -4.23
N HIS A 15 -8.18 -2.11 -5.18
CA HIS A 15 -8.98 -1.67 -6.32
C HIS A 15 -8.99 -2.66 -7.51
N LEU A 16 -8.20 -3.73 -7.46
CA LEU A 16 -7.97 -4.62 -8.61
C LEU A 16 -8.67 -5.98 -8.54
N ASP A 17 -9.52 -6.20 -7.52
CA ASP A 17 -10.28 -7.45 -7.27
C ASP A 17 -9.49 -8.74 -7.59
N LEU A 18 -8.26 -8.79 -7.09
CA LEU A 18 -7.34 -9.88 -7.40
C LEU A 18 -7.73 -11.17 -6.69
N GLY A 19 -7.83 -12.26 -7.45
CA GLY A 19 -7.90 -13.62 -6.91
C GLY A 19 -6.57 -14.06 -6.28
N ARG A 20 -6.59 -15.17 -5.52
CA ARG A 20 -5.36 -15.73 -4.92
C ARG A 20 -4.46 -16.43 -5.93
N GLU A 21 -5.02 -17.03 -6.98
CA GLU A 21 -4.25 -17.58 -8.08
C GLU A 21 -3.88 -16.46 -9.04
N LEU A 22 -2.59 -16.18 -9.16
CA LEU A 22 -2.06 -15.05 -9.93
C LEU A 22 -1.18 -15.53 -11.07
N ARG A 23 -1.25 -14.82 -12.19
CA ARG A 23 -0.25 -14.93 -13.27
C ARG A 23 0.79 -13.84 -13.05
N VAL A 24 2.06 -14.23 -13.09
CA VAL A 24 3.19 -13.29 -12.98
C VAL A 24 4.11 -13.35 -14.20
N THR A 25 4.76 -12.23 -14.48
CA THR A 25 5.82 -12.11 -15.49
C THR A 25 7.17 -11.76 -14.85
N ALA A 26 8.25 -12.14 -15.53
CA ALA A 26 9.61 -11.77 -15.15
C ALA A 26 10.03 -10.40 -15.73
N ASP A 27 9.26 -9.87 -16.68
CA ASP A 27 9.42 -8.51 -17.19
C ASP A 27 8.72 -7.54 -16.22
N ILE A 28 9.51 -6.81 -15.43
CA ILE A 28 9.03 -6.00 -14.31
C ILE A 28 9.30 -4.52 -14.62
N PRO A 29 8.26 -3.73 -14.93
CA PRO A 29 8.41 -2.29 -15.02
C PRO A 29 8.70 -1.71 -13.63
N CYS A 30 9.80 -0.97 -13.49
CA CYS A 30 10.13 -0.23 -12.28
C CYS A 30 9.39 1.10 -12.22
N GLU A 31 8.06 1.04 -12.21
CA GLU A 31 7.18 2.20 -12.15
C GLU A 31 6.37 2.18 -10.85
N GLU A 32 6.05 3.37 -10.34
CA GLU A 32 5.23 3.52 -9.15
C GLU A 32 3.86 2.87 -9.34
N GLY A 33 3.44 2.11 -8.33
CA GLY A 33 2.16 1.43 -8.28
C GLY A 33 2.11 0.07 -8.96
N ILE A 34 3.16 -0.37 -9.66
CA ILE A 34 3.22 -1.72 -10.26
C ILE A 34 3.13 -2.77 -9.16
N LEU A 35 2.20 -3.72 -9.31
CA LEU A 35 2.01 -4.78 -8.32
C LEU A 35 3.02 -5.90 -8.50
N ILE A 36 3.68 -6.25 -7.40
CA ILE A 36 4.70 -7.29 -7.33
C ILE A 36 4.23 -8.39 -6.41
N ALA A 37 4.37 -9.63 -6.88
CA ALA A 37 4.32 -10.77 -6.00
C ALA A 37 5.71 -11.05 -5.42
N ALA A 38 5.80 -11.17 -4.10
CA ALA A 38 7.07 -11.39 -3.42
C ALA A 38 6.92 -12.39 -2.28
N ARG A 39 7.98 -13.15 -2.00
CA ARG A 39 8.04 -14.11 -0.90
C ARG A 39 8.77 -13.51 0.29
N ILE A 40 8.14 -13.51 1.46
CA ILE A 40 8.78 -13.04 2.70
C ILE A 40 9.92 -13.99 3.11
N LEU A 41 11.09 -13.43 3.41
CA LEU A 41 12.30 -14.18 3.73
C LEU A 41 12.59 -14.28 5.23
N ASN A 42 12.23 -13.25 6.01
CA ASN A 42 12.55 -13.15 7.43
C ASN A 42 11.28 -13.03 8.30
N SER A 43 11.48 -13.16 9.62
CA SER A 43 10.43 -13.00 10.63
C SER A 43 10.82 -11.93 11.64
N LYS A 44 9.84 -11.25 12.22
CA LYS A 44 10.06 -10.33 13.35
C LYS A 44 8.88 -10.25 14.31
N SER A 45 9.13 -9.75 15.51
CA SER A 45 8.17 -9.70 16.62
C SER A 45 7.31 -8.43 16.63
N SER A 46 7.83 -7.31 16.15
CA SER A 46 7.13 -6.02 16.06
C SER A 46 6.92 -5.61 14.61
N TYR A 47 5.90 -4.77 14.37
CA TYR A 47 5.53 -4.29 13.03
C TYR A 47 5.41 -5.45 12.01
N ASN A 48 4.85 -6.56 12.47
CA ASN A 48 4.93 -7.88 11.82
C ASN A 48 3.65 -8.28 11.08
N THR A 49 2.82 -7.29 10.74
CA THR A 49 1.51 -7.48 10.13
C THR A 49 1.40 -6.72 8.81
N LEU A 50 0.62 -7.27 7.90
CA LEU A 50 0.21 -6.67 6.65
C LEU A 50 -1.32 -6.46 6.70
N GLU A 51 -1.78 -5.28 6.33
CA GLU A 51 -3.20 -5.00 6.12
C GLU A 51 -3.63 -5.65 4.81
N LEU A 52 -4.64 -6.52 4.87
CA LEU A 52 -5.18 -7.18 3.69
C LEU A 52 -6.18 -6.28 2.96
N VAL A 53 -6.52 -6.61 1.72
CA VAL A 53 -7.61 -5.94 0.97
C VAL A 53 -8.96 -5.92 1.69
N SER A 54 -9.16 -6.78 2.69
CA SER A 54 -10.34 -6.78 3.57
C SER A 54 -10.25 -5.81 4.75
N GLY A 55 -9.15 -5.06 4.91
CA GLY A 55 -8.83 -4.26 6.09
C GLY A 55 -8.33 -5.08 7.29
N ARG A 56 -8.27 -6.42 7.18
CA ARG A 56 -7.80 -7.27 8.27
C ARG A 56 -6.28 -7.19 8.39
N MET A 57 -5.76 -6.99 9.60
CA MET A 57 -4.33 -7.13 9.90
C MET A 57 -3.94 -8.62 9.99
N ALA A 58 -3.04 -9.07 9.12
CA ALA A 58 -2.54 -10.44 9.07
C ALA A 58 -1.04 -10.51 9.37
N LYS A 59 -0.62 -11.39 10.29
CA LYS A 59 0.81 -11.60 10.59
C LYS A 59 1.56 -12.17 9.39
N LEU A 60 2.71 -11.59 9.07
CA LEU A 60 3.64 -12.11 8.07
C LEU A 60 4.57 -13.18 8.69
N ARG A 61 4.86 -14.20 7.89
CA ARG A 61 5.73 -15.33 8.22
C ARG A 61 6.69 -15.58 7.05
N PRO A 62 7.91 -16.09 7.32
CA PRO A 62 8.80 -16.55 6.26
C PRO A 62 8.08 -17.57 5.36
N GLY A 63 8.27 -17.44 4.05
CA GLY A 63 7.63 -18.27 3.04
C GLY A 63 6.29 -17.75 2.53
N ASP A 64 5.63 -16.82 3.24
CA ASP A 64 4.39 -16.21 2.76
C ASP A 64 4.62 -15.53 1.41
N VAL A 65 3.76 -15.83 0.43
CA VAL A 65 3.67 -15.09 -0.82
C VAL A 65 2.70 -13.94 -0.65
N ILE A 66 3.22 -12.72 -0.75
CA ILE A 66 2.45 -11.49 -0.66
C ILE A 66 2.32 -10.79 -2.01
N VAL A 67 1.26 -10.01 -2.17
CA VAL A 67 1.16 -8.99 -3.23
C VAL A 67 1.24 -7.62 -2.61
N GLY A 68 2.18 -6.82 -3.09
CA GLY A 68 2.35 -5.41 -2.74
C GLY A 68 2.55 -4.56 -3.99
N ALA A 69 2.71 -3.25 -3.83
CA ALA A 69 2.97 -2.32 -4.92
C ALA A 69 4.39 -1.75 -4.81
N LEU A 70 5.10 -1.62 -5.93
CA LEU A 70 6.30 -0.80 -5.98
C LEU A 70 5.93 0.65 -5.62
N GLY A 71 6.68 1.25 -4.71
CA GLY A 71 6.50 2.65 -4.38
C GLY A 71 7.66 3.16 -3.53
N GLU A 72 7.75 4.49 -3.45
CA GLU A 72 8.59 5.12 -2.45
C GLU A 72 7.81 5.36 -1.16
N ARG A 73 8.52 5.63 -0.07
CA ARG A 73 7.88 6.04 1.19
C ARG A 73 8.79 7.03 1.89
N LYS A 74 8.29 8.26 2.07
CA LYS A 74 8.96 9.31 2.84
C LYS A 74 8.35 9.41 4.23
N ALA A 75 9.01 8.82 5.23
CA ALA A 75 8.46 8.75 6.59
C ALA A 75 9.47 9.17 7.67
N LEU A 76 9.03 10.04 8.58
CA LEU A 76 9.77 10.37 9.80
C LEU A 76 9.71 9.23 10.84
N PHE A 77 8.64 8.44 10.80
CA PHE A 77 8.42 7.27 11.66
C PHE A 77 8.13 6.01 10.82
N GLY A 78 8.84 4.93 11.12
CA GLY A 78 8.79 3.66 10.39
C GLY A 78 9.96 3.50 9.43
N TYR A 79 9.67 3.02 8.22
CA TYR A 79 10.64 2.84 7.15
C TYR A 79 10.53 3.96 6.11
N SER A 80 11.66 4.49 5.69
CA SER A 80 11.74 5.33 4.49
C SER A 80 12.48 4.55 3.41
N GLY A 81 12.03 4.67 2.18
CA GLY A 81 12.64 3.99 1.05
C GLY A 81 12.27 4.62 -0.28
N HIS A 82 12.97 4.20 -1.33
CA HIS A 82 12.79 4.68 -2.69
C HIS A 82 12.49 3.52 -3.66
N MET A 83 12.11 3.88 -4.87
CA MET A 83 11.87 2.96 -5.96
C MET A 83 13.18 2.34 -6.48
N PRO A 84 13.23 1.02 -6.76
CA PRO A 84 14.35 0.43 -7.48
C PRO A 84 14.41 0.99 -8.91
N THR A 85 15.62 1.16 -9.46
CA THR A 85 15.81 1.59 -10.85
C THR A 85 15.68 0.42 -11.84
N GLN A 86 16.01 -0.79 -11.39
CA GLN A 86 15.90 -2.05 -12.13
C GLN A 86 15.51 -3.15 -11.14
N LEU A 87 14.77 -4.14 -11.62
CA LEU A 87 14.30 -5.24 -10.77
C LEU A 87 14.15 -6.52 -11.58
N ALA A 88 14.70 -7.62 -11.06
CA ALA A 88 14.58 -8.94 -11.62
C ALA A 88 13.93 -9.92 -10.63
N VAL A 89 13.39 -11.01 -11.15
CA VAL A 89 12.91 -12.13 -10.32
C VAL A 89 14.09 -12.70 -9.54
N GLY A 90 13.92 -12.87 -8.23
CA GLY A 90 14.95 -13.32 -7.31
C GLY A 90 15.59 -12.20 -6.49
N ASP A 91 15.49 -10.95 -6.95
CA ASP A 91 15.96 -9.78 -6.19
C ASP A 91 15.17 -9.60 -4.90
N THR A 92 15.72 -8.82 -3.97
CA THR A 92 15.10 -8.57 -2.66
C THR A 92 14.68 -7.12 -2.54
N LEU A 93 13.42 -6.91 -2.16
CA LEU A 93 12.86 -5.62 -1.77
C LEU A 93 12.43 -5.64 -0.30
N GLN A 94 12.17 -4.48 0.27
CA GLN A 94 11.66 -4.33 1.63
C GLN A 94 10.19 -3.95 1.66
N VAL A 95 9.46 -4.48 2.64
CA VAL A 95 8.09 -4.05 2.97
C VAL A 95 8.15 -2.75 3.78
N LEU A 96 7.88 -1.62 3.12
CA LEU A 96 8.07 -0.28 3.68
C LEU A 96 6.93 0.17 4.59
N ASN A 97 5.74 -0.44 4.50
CA ASN A 97 4.63 -0.17 5.42
C ASN A 97 3.69 -1.39 5.54
N MET A 98 2.74 -1.31 6.48
CA MET A 98 1.73 -2.35 6.64
C MET A 98 0.73 -2.43 5.48
N GLY A 99 0.61 -1.39 4.65
CA GLY A 99 -0.26 -1.38 3.47
C GLY A 99 0.31 -2.12 2.25
N GLY A 100 1.56 -2.60 2.34
CA GLY A 100 2.19 -3.41 1.29
C GLY A 100 2.93 -2.63 0.21
N VAL A 101 3.50 -1.47 0.55
CA VAL A 101 4.46 -0.80 -0.33
C VAL A 101 5.79 -1.52 -0.27
N LEU A 102 6.36 -1.80 -1.44
CA LEU A 102 7.62 -2.50 -1.65
C LEU A 102 8.62 -1.55 -2.31
N GLY A 103 9.83 -1.47 -1.76
CA GLY A 103 10.90 -0.63 -2.31
C GLY A 103 12.23 -0.94 -1.65
N ILE A 104 13.25 -0.14 -1.98
CA ILE A 104 14.57 -0.22 -1.35
C ILE A 104 14.54 0.63 -0.08
N CYS A 105 14.78 0.00 1.07
CA CYS A 105 14.77 0.72 2.34
C CYS A 105 16.06 1.53 2.54
N ASP A 106 15.93 2.85 2.69
CA ASP A 106 17.04 3.78 2.93
C ASP A 106 17.28 4.02 4.41
N SER A 107 16.21 4.06 5.19
CA SER A 107 16.30 4.36 6.61
C SER A 107 15.26 3.62 7.43
N VAL A 108 15.68 3.28 8.64
CA VAL A 108 14.90 2.50 9.60
C VAL A 108 14.82 3.28 10.89
N ASN A 109 13.61 3.47 11.41
CA ASN A 109 13.44 3.88 12.79
C ASN A 109 13.74 2.68 13.71
N ALA A 110 14.71 2.84 14.61
CA ALA A 110 15.26 1.78 15.47
C ALA A 110 14.19 1.04 16.30
N THR A 111 13.08 1.71 16.66
CA THR A 111 11.99 1.12 17.44
C THR A 111 11.29 -0.04 16.72
N PHE A 112 11.30 -0.05 15.38
CA PHE A 112 10.58 -1.07 14.58
C PHE A 112 11.48 -2.22 14.09
N GLY A 113 12.79 -2.17 14.35
CA GLY A 113 13.76 -3.11 13.82
C GLY A 113 13.81 -3.13 12.29
N ALA A 114 14.57 -4.06 11.71
CA ALA A 114 14.67 -4.19 10.26
C ALA A 114 13.31 -4.44 9.58
N PRO A 115 13.11 -3.94 8.35
CA PRO A 115 11.92 -4.26 7.56
C PRO A 115 11.88 -5.76 7.19
N PHE A 116 10.75 -6.21 6.66
CA PHE A 116 10.71 -7.53 6.04
C PHE A 116 11.44 -7.49 4.71
N ASP A 117 12.27 -8.50 4.47
CA ASP A 117 12.85 -8.77 3.16
C ASP A 117 11.90 -9.66 2.37
N ALA A 118 11.66 -9.28 1.13
CA ALA A 118 10.72 -9.92 0.23
C ALA A 118 11.42 -10.22 -1.11
N GLN A 119 11.59 -11.51 -1.42
CA GLN A 119 12.15 -11.95 -2.70
C GLN A 119 11.11 -11.82 -3.80
N VAL A 120 11.46 -11.10 -4.87
CA VAL A 120 10.59 -10.85 -6.03
C VAL A 120 10.32 -12.14 -6.78
N LEU A 121 9.04 -12.44 -7.01
CA LEU A 121 8.57 -13.57 -7.81
C LEU A 121 8.11 -13.16 -9.21
N GLY A 122 7.83 -11.87 -9.41
CA GLY A 122 7.43 -11.28 -10.69
C GLY A 122 6.39 -10.17 -10.53
N ALA A 123 6.15 -9.43 -11.61
CA ALA A 123 5.04 -8.48 -11.69
C ALA A 123 3.72 -9.23 -11.86
N VAL A 124 2.71 -8.87 -11.08
CA VAL A 124 1.36 -9.43 -11.18
C VAL A 124 0.73 -8.94 -12.48
N LEU A 125 0.10 -9.86 -13.22
CA LEU A 125 -0.61 -9.53 -14.45
C LEU A 125 -2.11 -9.47 -14.21
N HIS A 126 -2.76 -8.49 -14.83
CA HIS A 126 -4.21 -8.45 -14.98
C HIS A 126 -4.59 -8.68 -16.45
N PHE A 127 -5.79 -9.23 -16.67
CA PHE A 127 -6.34 -9.50 -17.99
C PHE A 127 -7.65 -8.70 -18.13
N PRO A 128 -7.60 -7.50 -18.74
CA PRO A 128 -8.74 -6.58 -18.74
C PRO A 128 -9.93 -7.11 -19.54
N TYR A 129 -9.65 -7.90 -20.59
CA TYR A 129 -10.67 -8.40 -21.50
C TYR A 129 -10.79 -9.93 -21.43
N LEU A 130 -12.03 -10.42 -21.41
CA LEU A 130 -12.32 -11.84 -21.38
C LEU A 130 -11.77 -12.54 -22.63
N GLY A 131 -10.96 -13.59 -22.45
CA GLY A 131 -10.37 -14.38 -23.52
C GLY A 131 -9.01 -13.89 -24.03
N GLU A 132 -8.54 -12.74 -23.54
CA GLU A 132 -7.20 -12.25 -23.85
C GLU A 132 -6.12 -13.08 -23.14
N ARG A 133 -5.07 -13.44 -23.88
CA ARG A 133 -3.92 -14.22 -23.34
C ARG A 133 -2.69 -13.37 -23.07
N ILE A 134 -2.76 -12.08 -23.40
CA ILE A 134 -1.70 -11.10 -23.16
C ILE A 134 -2.08 -10.37 -21.87
N GLY A 135 -1.40 -10.70 -20.78
CA GLY A 135 -1.58 -10.01 -19.51
C GLY A 135 -0.80 -8.69 -19.52
N VAL A 136 -1.37 -7.66 -18.92
CA VAL A 136 -0.67 -6.39 -18.67
C VAL A 136 -0.28 -6.30 -17.19
N PRO A 137 0.85 -5.67 -16.83
CA PRO A 137 1.20 -5.43 -15.44
C PRO A 137 0.06 -4.76 -14.68
N ALA A 138 -0.37 -5.39 -13.58
CA ALA A 138 -1.36 -4.84 -12.68
C ALA A 138 -0.75 -3.65 -11.93
N ARG A 139 -1.52 -2.57 -11.79
CA ARG A 139 -1.05 -1.37 -11.09
C ARG A 139 -2.13 -0.76 -10.21
N THR A 140 -1.73 -0.27 -9.06
CA THR A 140 -2.56 0.66 -8.28
C THR A 140 -2.51 2.06 -8.91
N GLY A 141 -3.54 2.87 -8.67
CA GLY A 141 -3.61 4.23 -9.21
C GLY A 141 -3.65 4.32 -10.74
N ALA A 142 -4.17 3.30 -11.43
CA ALA A 142 -4.26 3.28 -12.90
C ALA A 142 -5.06 4.46 -13.47
N THR A 143 -6.05 4.95 -12.72
CA THR A 143 -6.89 6.09 -13.10
C THR A 143 -6.29 7.37 -12.52
N PRO A 144 -5.81 8.30 -13.36
CA PRO A 144 -5.36 9.60 -12.88
C PRO A 144 -6.54 10.37 -12.29
N LEU A 145 -6.30 11.06 -11.17
CA LEU A 145 -7.27 11.97 -10.59
C LEU A 145 -7.33 13.25 -11.44
N ASP A 146 -8.55 13.73 -11.72
CA ASP A 146 -8.73 15.03 -12.33
C ASP A 146 -8.49 16.13 -11.27
N LEU A 147 -7.38 16.84 -11.42
CA LEU A 147 -6.99 17.93 -10.52
C LEU A 147 -7.92 19.15 -10.62
N ASN A 148 -8.72 19.24 -11.68
CA ASN A 148 -9.69 20.31 -11.90
C ASN A 148 -11.13 19.89 -11.54
N ALA A 149 -11.31 18.68 -10.99
CA ALA A 149 -12.63 18.22 -10.57
C ALA A 149 -13.23 19.23 -9.57
N PRO A 150 -14.49 19.68 -9.80
CA PRO A 150 -15.12 20.64 -8.90
C PRO A 150 -15.31 20.02 -7.52
N ALA A 151 -14.99 20.77 -6.47
CA ALA A 151 -15.24 20.39 -5.09
C ALA A 151 -16.73 20.60 -4.74
N GLU A 152 -17.60 19.75 -5.27
CA GLU A 152 -19.03 19.79 -4.96
C GLU A 152 -19.31 19.19 -3.58
N THR A 153 -19.57 20.05 -2.61
CA THR A 153 -19.89 19.62 -1.23
C THR A 153 -21.39 19.64 -0.94
N CYS A 154 -22.23 20.00 -1.91
CA CYS A 154 -23.69 20.10 -1.76
C CYS A 154 -24.14 20.92 -0.53
N GLY A 155 -23.39 21.97 -0.17
CA GLY A 155 -23.66 22.82 1.00
C GLY A 155 -23.19 22.23 2.33
N ILE A 156 -22.57 21.05 2.34
CA ILE A 156 -22.00 20.43 3.54
C ILE A 156 -20.66 21.13 3.86
N PRO A 157 -20.48 21.66 5.07
CA PRO A 157 -19.20 22.25 5.49
C PRO A 157 -18.10 21.18 5.55
N VAL A 158 -16.97 21.45 4.88
CA VAL A 158 -15.80 20.58 4.89
C VAL A 158 -14.68 21.23 5.69
N VAL A 159 -14.15 20.51 6.68
CA VAL A 159 -13.02 20.95 7.50
C VAL A 159 -11.82 20.05 7.23
N ALA A 160 -10.76 20.61 6.65
CA ALA A 160 -9.51 19.90 6.42
C ALA A 160 -8.53 20.16 7.58
N ILE A 161 -8.02 19.09 8.21
CA ILE A 161 -6.99 19.16 9.24
C ILE A 161 -5.65 18.69 8.66
N ALA A 162 -4.83 19.66 8.26
CA ALA A 162 -3.48 19.45 7.75
C ALA A 162 -2.41 19.73 8.82
N GLY A 163 -1.18 19.31 8.58
CA GLY A 163 -0.06 19.53 9.50
C GLY A 163 1.27 19.24 8.82
N THR A 164 2.32 19.91 9.29
CA THR A 164 3.64 19.98 8.63
C THR A 164 4.52 18.75 8.86
N CYS A 165 4.21 17.92 9.87
CA CYS A 165 4.97 16.72 10.19
C CYS A 165 4.08 15.58 10.68
N MET A 166 4.62 14.36 10.77
CA MET A 166 3.98 13.25 11.49
C MET A 166 3.90 13.58 12.99
N ASP A 167 2.94 12.96 13.68
CA ASP A 167 2.74 13.14 15.14
C ASP A 167 2.47 14.59 15.61
N SER A 168 2.09 15.48 14.71
CA SER A 168 1.79 16.90 15.00
C SER A 168 0.44 17.17 15.68
N GLY A 169 -0.20 16.15 16.27
CA GLY A 169 -1.52 16.29 16.91
C GLY A 169 -2.73 16.34 15.97
N LYS A 170 -2.59 16.12 14.65
CA LYS A 170 -3.71 16.16 13.68
C LYS A 170 -4.89 15.28 14.08
N THR A 171 -4.62 14.03 14.43
CA THR A 171 -5.66 13.08 14.82
C THR A 171 -6.31 13.48 16.14
N ALA A 172 -5.53 13.96 17.11
CA ALA A 172 -6.08 14.46 18.39
C ALA A 172 -7.00 15.66 18.18
N ALA A 173 -6.59 16.62 17.34
CA ALA A 173 -7.42 17.77 16.97
C ALA A 173 -8.70 17.33 16.25
N ALA A 174 -8.61 16.41 15.29
CA ALA A 174 -9.77 15.85 14.60
C ALA A 174 -10.76 15.20 15.58
N CYS A 175 -10.27 14.33 16.47
CA CYS A 175 -11.10 13.69 17.48
C CYS A 175 -11.77 14.69 18.43
N ALA A 176 -11.05 15.73 18.87
CA ALA A 176 -11.61 16.77 19.73
C ALA A 176 -12.74 17.55 19.04
N VAL A 177 -12.52 17.97 17.79
CA VAL A 177 -13.53 18.68 16.98
C VAL A 177 -14.75 17.80 16.74
N ILE A 178 -14.55 16.58 16.24
CA ILE A 178 -15.63 15.62 15.98
C ILE A 178 -16.44 15.37 17.25
N SER A 179 -15.78 15.13 18.39
CA SER A 179 -16.43 14.91 19.68
C SER A 179 -17.33 16.09 20.07
N ARG A 180 -16.84 17.33 19.97
CA ARG A 180 -17.62 18.51 20.36
C ARG A 180 -18.80 18.75 19.42
N LEU A 181 -18.62 18.63 18.11
CA LEU A 181 -19.71 18.79 17.14
C LEU A 181 -20.82 17.74 17.35
N ARG A 182 -20.44 16.49 17.63
CA ARG A 182 -21.41 15.43 17.97
C ARG A 182 -22.15 15.72 19.28
N HIS A 183 -21.48 16.24 20.31
CA HIS A 183 -22.15 16.67 21.54
C HIS A 183 -23.17 17.80 21.31
N HIS A 184 -22.97 18.62 20.28
CA HIS A 184 -23.93 19.65 19.85
C HIS A 184 -25.03 19.13 18.91
N GLY A 185 -25.16 17.81 18.74
CA GLY A 185 -26.22 17.18 17.94
C GLY A 185 -25.97 17.19 16.44
N MET A 186 -24.75 17.51 15.99
CA MET A 186 -24.42 17.49 14.56
C MET A 186 -24.07 16.08 14.08
N THR A 187 -24.47 15.76 12.85
CA THR A 187 -23.94 14.60 12.12
C THR A 187 -22.58 14.97 11.55
N VAL A 188 -21.57 14.13 11.82
CA VAL A 188 -20.19 14.38 11.41
C VAL A 188 -19.65 13.13 10.77
N ASP A 189 -19.36 13.23 9.47
CA ASP A 189 -18.60 12.23 8.74
C ASP A 189 -17.12 12.63 8.73
N ALA A 190 -16.26 11.67 9.05
CA ALA A 190 -14.83 11.88 9.09
C ALA A 190 -14.11 10.76 8.36
N PHE A 191 -13.18 11.13 7.51
CA PHE A 191 -12.28 10.18 6.86
C PHE A 191 -10.85 10.67 7.02
N LYS A 192 -9.92 9.72 6.99
CA LYS A 192 -8.49 10.00 6.98
C LYS A 192 -7.98 9.75 5.57
N ALA A 193 -7.68 10.82 4.83
CA ALA A 193 -6.89 10.70 3.62
C ALA A 193 -5.46 10.27 4.00
N THR A 194 -5.10 9.04 3.69
CA THR A 194 -3.71 8.57 3.69
C THR A 194 -3.41 7.97 2.33
N GLY A 195 -2.32 8.42 1.72
CA GLY A 195 -1.74 7.78 0.54
C GLY A 195 -0.27 7.53 0.81
N VAL A 196 0.25 6.45 0.25
CA VAL A 196 1.67 6.37 -0.07
C VAL A 196 1.72 6.71 -1.55
N ALA A 197 2.36 7.82 -1.87
CA ALA A 197 2.75 8.21 -3.21
C ALA A 197 4.25 7.93 -3.28
#